data_AF-R5LJ66-F1
#
_entry.id   AF-R5LJ66-F1
#
_cell.length_a   1.000
_cell.length_b   1.000
_cell.length_c   1.000
_cell.angle_alpha   90.00
_cell.angle_beta   90.00
_cell.angle_gamma   90.00
#
_symmetry.space_group_name_H-M   'P 1'
#
loop_
_entity.id
_entity.type
_entity.pdbx_description
1 polymer ?
#
loop_
_entity_poly.entity_id
_entity_poly.type
_entity_poly.pdbx_seq_one_letter_code
_entity_poly.pdbx_strand_id
1 'polypeptide(L)'
;MLERIFKRRDVLEFVEEVISSNSYDNKKNSFYDTYETFYGSTSSLFIFFDALYKYQVIIEDDFYLNDYIMQVRKLLRKLDSVSDINDGINKIIGKTCALKLGLINREDSLAKEYIIKYVYDKYIVNGYVFHGFPSIYREQIIKNGMIPEQYHNTYDKFIEVDKILSRGRDSVINKNFNDASVSFTDSFVMGCFYAYAAPMYFYRLLGDSKIDYKNYSELAYFKNDYFGCFSNLNALMKSLKIGEGYKKNIIRTCYEEWRTLKTDVNVVSIMAVKRSVFGINSLDEYEDIINNSSSCDLGRSLGRIFNTINNDIKIRSKINASDIRVINISNYKTIMNNKKKQLEEIKNRQSNYNSDKIVNAYGSASILMLIGSILITLGVIITIIMINRG
;
A
#
# COMPACT_ATOMS: atom_id res chain seq x y z
N MET A 1 6.87 15.83 5.60
CA MET A 1 5.87 15.76 6.69
C MET A 1 4.81 14.68 6.43
N LEU A 2 4.03 14.77 5.35
CA LEU A 2 3.01 13.76 4.97
C LEU A 2 3.56 12.32 4.89
N GLU A 3 4.84 12.15 4.55
CA GLU A 3 5.49 10.84 4.38
C GLU A 3 5.97 10.19 5.70
N ARG A 4 6.16 10.97 6.77
CA ARG A 4 6.89 10.51 7.98
C ARG A 4 6.18 9.33 8.65
N ILE A 5 4.85 9.38 8.69
CA ILE A 5 4.01 8.36 9.32
C ILE A 5 4.19 6.98 8.68
N PHE A 6 4.39 6.91 7.36
CA PHE A 6 4.55 5.65 6.61
C PHE A 6 5.90 4.95 6.87
N LYS A 7 6.88 5.67 7.43
CA LYS A 7 8.21 5.13 7.77
C LYS A 7 8.32 4.65 9.21
N ARG A 8 7.27 4.83 10.03
CA ARG A 8 7.27 4.35 11.41
C ARG A 8 7.30 2.83 11.47
N ARG A 9 8.02 2.29 12.46
CA ARG A 9 8.20 0.85 12.63
C ARG A 9 6.88 0.10 12.82
N ASP A 10 6.01 0.58 13.70
CA ASP A 10 4.71 -0.05 14.00
C ASP A 10 3.75 -0.03 12.81
N VAL A 11 3.85 1.00 11.95
CA VAL A 11 3.14 1.09 10.68
C VAL A 11 3.67 0.05 9.70
N LEU A 12 4.99 -0.05 9.53
CA LEU A 12 5.62 -1.03 8.64
C LEU A 12 5.32 -2.48 9.07
N GLU A 13 5.39 -2.77 10.37
CA GLU A 13 5.04 -4.09 10.93
C GLU A 13 3.57 -4.45 10.62
N PHE A 14 2.64 -3.49 10.72
CA PHE A 14 1.25 -3.76 10.39
C PHE A 14 1.01 -3.90 8.88
N VAL A 15 1.69 -3.12 8.05
CA VAL A 15 1.64 -3.28 6.59
C VAL A 15 2.12 -4.66 6.17
N GLU A 16 3.21 -5.15 6.77
CA GLU A 16 3.71 -6.51 6.57
C GLU A 16 2.65 -7.54 6.98
N GLU A 17 1.97 -7.34 8.10
CA GLU A 17 0.88 -8.20 8.58
C GLU A 17 -0.29 -8.26 7.60
N VAL A 18 -0.77 -7.11 7.11
CA VAL A 18 -1.89 -6.99 6.16
C VAL A 18 -1.61 -7.76 4.88
N ILE A 19 -0.41 -7.60 4.31
CA ILE A 19 0.00 -8.25 3.07
C ILE A 19 0.18 -9.77 3.22
N SER A 20 0.46 -10.21 4.44
CA SER A 20 0.86 -11.59 4.74
C SER A 20 -0.27 -12.52 5.13
N SER A 21 -1.42 -11.97 5.47
CA SER A 21 -2.50 -12.72 6.09
C SER A 21 -3.78 -12.58 5.28
N ASN A 22 -4.30 -13.73 4.85
CA ASN A 22 -5.54 -13.79 4.07
C ASN A 22 -6.76 -13.25 4.83
N SER A 23 -6.67 -13.05 6.16
CA SER A 23 -7.74 -12.39 6.94
C SER A 23 -8.01 -10.94 6.53
N TYR A 24 -7.09 -10.31 5.79
CA TYR A 24 -7.25 -8.97 5.26
C TYR A 24 -7.62 -8.95 3.77
N ASP A 25 -7.73 -10.10 3.14
CA ASP A 25 -8.05 -10.19 1.73
C ASP A 25 -9.56 -10.00 1.49
N ASN A 26 -9.89 -9.43 0.33
CA ASN A 26 -11.24 -9.43 -0.24
C ASN A 26 -12.32 -8.86 0.69
N LYS A 27 -12.00 -7.75 1.38
CA LYS A 27 -13.00 -6.95 2.11
C LYS A 27 -14.14 -6.57 1.15
N LYS A 28 -15.39 -6.66 1.62
CA LYS A 28 -16.58 -6.33 0.81
C LYS A 28 -16.58 -4.84 0.48
N ASN A 29 -16.40 -4.51 -0.79
CA ASN A 29 -16.02 -3.16 -1.23
C ASN A 29 -16.99 -2.54 -2.25
N SER A 30 -18.28 -2.46 -1.93
CA SER A 30 -19.26 -1.82 -2.83
C SER A 30 -18.97 -0.33 -3.10
N PHE A 31 -18.20 0.33 -2.24
CA PHE A 31 -17.92 1.75 -2.34
C PHE A 31 -16.89 2.06 -3.43
N TYR A 32 -15.70 1.45 -3.38
CA TYR A 32 -14.65 1.74 -4.35
C TYR A 32 -14.73 0.90 -5.63
N ASP A 33 -15.43 -0.25 -5.60
CA ASP A 33 -15.57 -1.13 -6.78
C ASP A 33 -16.33 -0.46 -7.93
N THR A 34 -17.02 0.66 -7.69
CA THR A 34 -17.62 1.52 -8.73
C THR A 34 -16.58 2.24 -9.59
N TYR A 35 -15.33 2.34 -9.11
CA TYR A 35 -14.22 3.02 -9.78
C TYR A 35 -13.13 2.04 -10.23
N GLU A 36 -12.61 1.24 -9.30
CA GLU A 36 -11.55 0.26 -9.56
C GLU A 36 -11.77 -1.00 -8.72
N THR A 37 -11.39 -2.15 -9.28
CA THR A 37 -11.50 -3.43 -8.57
C THR A 37 -10.25 -3.68 -7.73
N PHE A 38 -10.45 -3.99 -6.46
CA PHE A 38 -9.37 -4.30 -5.52
C PHE A 38 -9.23 -5.81 -5.36
N TYR A 39 -7.99 -6.28 -5.31
CA TYR A 39 -7.67 -7.72 -5.21
C TYR A 39 -6.88 -8.01 -3.94
N GLY A 40 -7.12 -9.18 -3.33
CA GLY A 40 -6.45 -9.61 -2.11
C GLY A 40 -6.51 -8.54 -1.02
N SER A 41 -5.36 -8.23 -0.41
CA SER A 41 -5.25 -7.30 0.72
C SER A 41 -5.10 -5.83 0.30
N THR A 42 -5.17 -5.49 -0.99
CA THR A 42 -4.96 -4.10 -1.47
C THR A 42 -5.98 -3.13 -0.90
N SER A 43 -7.26 -3.53 -0.81
CA SER A 43 -8.31 -2.69 -0.20
C SER A 43 -7.99 -2.35 1.26
N SER A 44 -7.70 -3.37 2.08
CA SER A 44 -7.30 -3.20 3.49
C SER A 44 -6.06 -2.32 3.64
N LEU A 45 -5.07 -2.53 2.78
CA LEU A 45 -3.81 -1.79 2.80
C LEU A 45 -4.02 -0.30 2.51
N PHE A 46 -4.79 0.02 1.47
CA PHE A 46 -4.98 1.41 1.05
C PHE A 46 -5.95 2.15 1.98
N ILE A 47 -6.94 1.48 2.57
CA ILE A 47 -7.75 2.04 3.66
C ILE A 47 -6.88 2.37 4.87
N PHE A 48 -5.93 1.50 5.23
CA PHE A 48 -4.98 1.79 6.29
C PHE A 48 -4.14 3.03 5.96
N PHE A 49 -3.63 3.14 4.74
CA PHE A 49 -2.87 4.32 4.31
C PHE A 49 -3.70 5.61 4.30
N ASP A 50 -4.96 5.54 3.90
CA ASP A 50 -5.92 6.66 3.98
C ASP A 50 -6.18 7.10 5.43
N ALA A 51 -6.34 6.15 6.36
CA ALA A 51 -6.47 6.48 7.78
C ALA A 51 -5.23 7.25 8.30
N LEU A 52 -4.02 6.77 7.96
CA LEU A 52 -2.78 7.46 8.34
C LEU A 52 -2.67 8.84 7.70
N TYR A 53 -3.05 8.97 6.43
CA TYR A 53 -3.06 10.25 5.72
C TYR A 53 -4.03 11.25 6.39
N LYS A 54 -5.27 10.83 6.65
CA LYS A 54 -6.28 11.63 7.37
C LYS A 54 -5.75 12.08 8.72
N TYR A 55 -5.13 11.19 9.49
CA TYR A 55 -4.51 11.54 10.76
C TYR A 55 -3.44 12.63 10.59
N GLN A 56 -2.55 12.44 9.62
CA GLN A 56 -1.42 13.33 9.39
C GLN A 56 -1.82 14.73 8.92
N VAL A 57 -2.97 14.87 8.25
CA VAL A 57 -3.51 16.15 7.78
C VAL A 57 -4.40 16.83 8.80
N ILE A 58 -5.21 16.06 9.52
CA ILE A 58 -6.26 16.60 10.41
C ILE A 58 -5.72 16.77 11.84
N ILE A 59 -5.13 15.72 12.41
CA ILE A 59 -4.77 15.66 13.83
C ILE A 59 -3.34 16.13 14.03
N GLU A 60 -2.41 15.61 13.22
CA GLU A 60 -1.03 16.09 13.16
C GLU A 60 -0.36 16.17 14.56
N ASP A 61 -0.51 15.12 15.35
CA ASP A 61 -0.07 15.12 16.75
C ASP A 61 0.55 13.77 17.10
N ASP A 62 1.81 13.73 17.53
CA ASP A 62 2.44 12.45 17.83
C ASP A 62 1.88 11.82 19.12
N PHE A 63 1.26 12.61 20.01
CA PHE A 63 0.72 12.13 21.28
C PHE A 63 -0.42 11.12 21.09
N TYR A 64 -1.35 11.38 20.18
CA TYR A 64 -2.52 10.50 19.96
C TYR A 64 -2.27 9.37 18.93
N LEU A 65 -1.10 9.34 18.28
CA LEU A 65 -0.89 8.55 17.07
C LEU A 65 -0.85 7.04 17.36
N ASN A 66 -0.22 6.63 18.47
CA ASN A 66 -0.13 5.21 18.84
C ASN A 66 -1.51 4.60 19.08
N ASP A 67 -2.36 5.32 19.83
CA ASP A 67 -3.73 4.87 20.11
C ASP A 67 -4.58 4.87 18.83
N TYR A 68 -4.43 5.89 17.98
CA TYR A 68 -5.09 5.94 16.68
C TYR A 68 -4.76 4.72 15.82
N ILE A 69 -3.47 4.42 15.62
CA ILE A 69 -3.01 3.26 14.84
C ILE A 69 -3.59 1.98 15.42
N MET A 70 -3.51 1.79 16.75
CA MET A 70 -4.05 0.60 17.41
C MET A 70 -5.55 0.43 17.14
N GLN A 71 -6.35 1.49 17.22
CA GLN A 71 -7.79 1.43 16.98
C GLN A 71 -8.10 1.08 15.51
N VAL A 72 -7.40 1.70 14.55
CA VAL A 72 -7.56 1.38 13.12
C VAL A 72 -7.20 -0.07 12.81
N ARG A 73 -6.09 -0.58 13.39
CA ARG A 73 -5.70 -2.00 13.26
C ARG A 73 -6.80 -2.94 13.74
N LYS A 74 -7.46 -2.61 14.86
CA LYS A 74 -8.57 -3.42 15.40
C LYS A 74 -9.77 -3.44 14.45
N LEU A 75 -10.10 -2.32 13.80
CA LEU A 75 -11.19 -2.27 12.82
C LEU A 75 -10.91 -3.18 11.62
N LEU A 76 -9.73 -3.03 11.00
CA LEU A 76 -9.33 -3.82 9.83
C LEU A 76 -9.30 -5.33 10.10
N ARG A 77 -8.92 -5.73 11.32
CA ARG A 77 -8.93 -7.13 11.76
C ARG A 77 -10.32 -7.71 11.97
N LYS A 78 -11.27 -6.91 12.45
CA LYS A 78 -12.58 -7.39 12.94
C LYS A 78 -13.70 -7.25 11.92
N LEU A 79 -13.61 -6.27 11.04
CA LEU A 79 -14.70 -5.91 10.13
C LEU A 79 -14.36 -6.35 8.70
N ASP A 80 -15.36 -6.81 7.98
CA ASP A 80 -15.21 -7.26 6.59
C ASP A 80 -15.75 -6.26 5.56
N SER A 81 -16.63 -5.35 5.97
CA SER A 81 -17.21 -4.30 5.13
C SER A 81 -16.30 -3.08 5.10
N VAL A 82 -15.94 -2.61 3.90
CA VAL A 82 -15.18 -1.36 3.72
C VAL A 82 -15.96 -0.16 4.27
N SER A 83 -17.29 -0.15 4.11
CA SER A 83 -18.14 0.91 4.65
C SER A 83 -18.03 0.98 6.17
N ASP A 84 -18.12 -0.16 6.86
CA ASP A 84 -18.10 -0.23 8.32
C ASP A 84 -16.72 0.16 8.86
N ILE A 85 -15.65 -0.21 8.14
CA ILE A 85 -14.28 0.19 8.47
C ILE A 85 -14.14 1.71 8.35
N ASN A 86 -14.59 2.30 7.25
CA ASN A 86 -14.55 3.75 7.05
C ASN A 86 -15.36 4.50 8.12
N ASP A 87 -16.56 4.04 8.43
CA ASP A 87 -17.39 4.62 9.50
C ASP A 87 -16.70 4.55 10.86
N GLY A 88 -16.04 3.42 11.16
CA GLY A 88 -15.22 3.25 12.34
C GLY A 88 -14.05 4.25 12.39
N ILE A 89 -13.32 4.42 11.27
CA ILE A 89 -12.22 5.37 11.15
C ILE A 89 -12.72 6.81 11.38
N ASN A 90 -13.87 7.17 10.79
CA ASN A 90 -14.47 8.50 10.95
C ASN A 90 -14.80 8.79 12.42
N LYS A 91 -15.34 7.80 13.14
CA LYS A 91 -15.61 7.91 14.59
C LYS A 91 -14.32 8.08 15.40
N ILE A 92 -13.26 7.35 15.07
CA ILE A 92 -11.96 7.50 15.72
C ILE A 92 -11.40 8.91 15.48
N ILE A 93 -11.43 9.41 14.24
CA ILE A 93 -10.98 10.77 13.90
C ILE A 93 -11.76 11.81 14.71
N GLY A 94 -13.09 11.73 14.73
CA GLY A 94 -13.93 12.65 15.50
C GLY A 94 -13.59 12.65 16.99
N LYS A 95 -13.40 11.46 17.58
CA LYS A 95 -12.98 11.31 18.98
C LYS A 95 -11.61 11.93 19.24
N THR A 96 -10.63 11.67 18.37
CA THR A 96 -9.28 12.22 18.54
C THR A 96 -9.25 13.74 18.34
N CYS A 97 -10.04 14.28 17.42
CA CYS A 97 -10.19 15.73 17.26
C CYS A 97 -10.78 16.37 18.52
N ALA A 98 -11.82 15.77 19.11
CA ALA A 98 -12.40 16.25 20.36
C ALA A 98 -11.35 16.35 21.48
N LEU A 99 -10.53 15.30 21.63
CA LEU A 99 -9.44 15.29 22.61
C LEU A 99 -8.38 16.37 22.33
N LYS A 100 -7.94 16.49 21.08
CA LYS A 100 -6.95 17.51 20.66
C LYS A 100 -7.44 18.93 20.90
N LEU A 101 -8.73 19.18 20.67
CA LEU A 101 -9.35 20.49 20.81
C LEU A 101 -9.80 20.79 22.25
N GLY A 102 -9.58 19.88 23.20
CA GLY A 102 -9.95 20.06 24.61
C GLY A 102 -11.47 20.05 24.86
N LEU A 103 -12.25 19.40 24.00
CA LEU A 103 -13.71 19.36 24.08
C LEU A 103 -14.16 18.24 25.02
N ILE A 104 -14.78 18.62 26.14
CA ILE A 104 -15.14 17.70 27.24
C ILE A 104 -16.38 16.85 26.89
N ASN A 105 -17.37 17.43 26.21
CA ASN A 105 -18.58 16.71 25.79
C ASN A 105 -18.70 16.68 24.26
N ARG A 106 -18.36 15.53 23.65
CA ARG A 106 -18.43 15.33 22.20
C ARG A 106 -19.86 15.21 21.64
N GLU A 107 -20.84 14.97 22.50
CA GLU A 107 -22.24 14.88 22.09
C GLU A 107 -22.93 16.24 22.06
N ASP A 108 -22.28 17.27 22.63
CA ASP A 108 -22.73 18.64 22.55
C ASP A 108 -22.74 19.14 21.10
N SER A 109 -23.81 19.85 20.73
CA SER A 109 -24.02 20.30 19.35
C SER A 109 -22.93 21.27 18.89
N LEU A 110 -22.51 22.20 19.76
CA LEU A 110 -21.47 23.18 19.42
C LEU A 110 -20.11 22.49 19.27
N ALA A 111 -19.83 21.50 20.13
CA ALA A 111 -18.63 20.68 20.00
C ALA A 111 -18.60 19.90 18.68
N LYS A 112 -19.71 19.28 18.26
CA LYS A 112 -19.81 18.58 16.97
C LYS A 112 -19.57 19.53 15.81
N GLU A 113 -20.25 20.67 15.79
CA GLU A 113 -20.09 21.69 14.75
C GLU A 113 -18.63 22.16 14.66
N TYR A 114 -18.00 22.45 15.80
CA TYR A 114 -16.60 22.89 15.83
C TYR A 114 -15.64 21.82 15.31
N ILE A 115 -15.84 20.55 15.66
CA ILE A 115 -15.04 19.44 15.12
C ILE A 115 -15.24 19.31 13.60
N ILE A 116 -16.48 19.40 13.10
CA ILE A 116 -16.78 19.32 11.67
C ILE A 116 -16.11 20.49 10.92
N LYS A 117 -16.20 21.71 11.44
CA LYS A 117 -15.51 22.91 10.91
C LYS A 117 -14.00 22.71 10.84
N TYR A 118 -13.41 22.22 11.93
CA TYR A 118 -11.98 21.94 12.01
C TYR A 118 -11.54 20.90 10.97
N VAL A 119 -12.26 19.78 10.86
CA VAL A 119 -11.96 18.72 9.89
C VAL A 119 -12.10 19.24 8.46
N TYR A 120 -13.17 19.98 8.16
CA TYR A 120 -13.40 20.58 6.86
C TYR A 120 -12.26 21.52 6.45
N ASP A 121 -11.85 22.42 7.33
CA ASP A 121 -10.74 23.36 7.06
C ASP A 121 -9.43 22.60 6.78
N LYS A 122 -9.12 21.56 7.56
CA LYS A 122 -7.89 20.78 7.39
C LYS A 122 -7.91 19.89 6.14
N TYR A 123 -9.02 19.20 5.89
CA TYR A 123 -9.09 18.14 4.87
C TYR A 123 -9.63 18.60 3.51
N ILE A 124 -10.49 19.63 3.47
CA ILE A 124 -11.07 20.16 2.24
C ILE A 124 -10.40 21.49 1.87
N VAL A 125 -10.43 22.49 2.74
CA VAL A 125 -9.93 23.84 2.38
C VAL A 125 -8.42 23.81 2.16
N ASN A 126 -7.68 23.23 3.11
CA ASN A 126 -6.23 23.10 3.09
C ASN A 126 -5.74 21.71 2.61
N GLY A 127 -6.68 20.90 2.09
CA GLY A 127 -6.44 19.52 1.68
C GLY A 127 -5.71 19.35 0.36
N TYR A 128 -5.62 18.09 -0.08
CA TYR A 128 -4.90 17.70 -1.29
C TYR A 128 -5.76 16.82 -2.21
N VAL A 129 -5.38 16.80 -3.48
CA VAL A 129 -5.76 15.79 -4.48
C VAL A 129 -4.52 15.03 -4.94
N PHE A 130 -4.73 13.83 -5.47
CA PHE A 130 -3.70 12.82 -5.65
C PHE A 130 -3.61 12.34 -7.09
N HIS A 131 -2.38 12.11 -7.53
CA HIS A 131 -2.07 11.42 -8.77
C HIS A 131 -0.93 10.42 -8.53
N GLY A 132 -1.16 9.14 -8.83
CA GLY A 132 -0.14 8.12 -8.77
C GLY A 132 0.74 8.12 -10.02
N PHE A 133 2.06 8.12 -9.86
CA PHE A 133 2.98 8.19 -10.99
C PHE A 133 4.19 7.25 -10.83
N PRO A 134 4.82 6.83 -11.94
CA PRO A 134 6.03 6.01 -11.88
C PRO A 134 7.19 6.75 -11.22
N SER A 135 7.81 6.16 -10.20
CA SER A 135 8.83 6.80 -9.35
C SER A 135 10.05 7.34 -10.12
N ILE A 136 10.30 6.88 -11.35
CA ILE A 136 11.35 7.42 -12.23
C ILE A 136 11.18 8.92 -12.54
N TYR A 137 9.93 9.43 -12.55
CA TYR A 137 9.65 10.84 -12.80
C TYR A 137 9.77 11.72 -11.55
N ARG A 138 10.01 11.13 -10.38
CA ARG A 138 9.96 11.84 -9.09
C ARG A 138 10.88 13.05 -9.04
N GLU A 139 12.15 12.87 -9.41
CA GLU A 139 13.15 13.96 -9.33
C GLU A 139 12.79 15.12 -10.28
N GLN A 140 12.28 14.80 -11.47
CA GLN A 140 11.81 15.81 -12.43
C GLN A 140 10.61 16.58 -11.85
N ILE A 141 9.62 15.89 -11.28
CA ILE A 141 8.41 16.50 -10.72
C ILE A 141 8.75 17.41 -9.55
N ILE A 142 9.60 16.94 -8.63
CA ILE A 142 10.03 17.72 -7.45
C ILE A 142 10.78 18.98 -7.88
N LYS A 143 11.64 18.89 -8.92
CA LYS A 143 12.47 20.01 -9.34
C LYS A 143 11.73 21.02 -10.21
N ASN A 144 10.93 20.55 -11.16
CA ASN A 144 10.40 21.37 -12.26
C ASN A 144 8.88 21.54 -12.22
N GLY A 145 8.20 20.78 -11.37
CA GLY A 145 6.74 20.65 -11.36
C GLY A 145 6.25 19.56 -12.29
N MET A 146 4.93 19.37 -12.33
CA MET A 146 4.28 18.41 -13.21
C MET A 146 3.92 19.06 -14.53
N ILE A 147 4.34 18.44 -15.64
CA ILE A 147 3.99 18.83 -17.01
C ILE A 147 3.33 17.61 -17.64
N PRO A 148 2.01 17.64 -17.93
CA PRO A 148 1.26 16.46 -18.41
C PRO A 148 1.90 15.76 -19.61
N GLU A 149 2.44 16.52 -20.55
CA GLU A 149 3.04 16.00 -21.79
C GLU A 149 4.33 15.19 -21.54
N GLN A 150 5.00 15.40 -20.40
CA GLN A 150 6.26 14.70 -20.09
C GLN A 150 6.06 13.23 -19.67
N TYR A 151 4.81 12.79 -19.45
CA TYR A 151 4.49 11.39 -19.19
C TYR A 151 4.34 10.55 -20.47
N HIS A 152 4.45 11.16 -21.65
CA HIS A 152 4.21 10.51 -22.95
C HIS A 152 5.42 9.71 -23.46
N ASN A 153 6.03 8.90 -22.60
CA ASN A 153 7.10 8.00 -23.04
C ASN A 153 6.48 6.80 -23.75
N THR A 154 7.02 6.47 -24.94
CA THR A 154 6.67 5.31 -25.77
C THR A 154 5.22 5.21 -26.27
N TYR A 155 4.41 6.26 -26.13
CA TYR A 155 2.99 6.26 -26.53
C TYR A 155 2.77 5.81 -27.98
N ASP A 156 3.61 6.24 -28.92
CA ASP A 156 3.54 5.81 -30.33
C ASP A 156 3.60 4.28 -30.47
N LYS A 157 4.49 3.63 -29.71
CA LYS A 157 4.60 2.16 -29.72
C LYS A 157 3.36 1.52 -29.11
N PHE A 158 2.79 2.11 -28.06
CA PHE A 158 1.58 1.57 -27.43
C PHE A 158 0.31 1.82 -28.24
N ILE A 159 0.26 2.87 -29.06
CA ILE A 159 -0.78 3.06 -30.07
C ILE A 159 -0.76 1.90 -31.07
N GLU A 160 0.43 1.50 -31.54
CA GLU A 160 0.57 0.33 -32.43
C GLU A 160 0.17 -0.98 -31.73
N VAL A 161 0.62 -1.18 -30.49
CA VAL A 161 0.23 -2.36 -29.69
C VAL A 161 -1.27 -2.43 -29.51
N ASP A 162 -1.93 -1.33 -29.15
CA ASP A 162 -3.38 -1.30 -28.96
C ASP A 162 -4.13 -1.56 -30.27
N LYS A 163 -3.67 -1.03 -31.40
CA LYS A 163 -4.24 -1.35 -32.73
C LYS A 163 -4.17 -2.85 -33.04
N ILE A 164 -3.04 -3.51 -32.72
CA ILE A 164 -2.86 -4.94 -32.94
C ILE A 164 -3.78 -5.76 -32.02
N LEU A 165 -3.91 -5.37 -30.74
CA LEU A 165 -4.70 -6.08 -29.74
C LEU A 165 -6.21 -5.90 -29.94
N SER A 166 -6.66 -4.68 -30.23
CA SER A 166 -8.07 -4.34 -30.44
C SER A 166 -8.64 -4.91 -31.73
N ARG A 167 -7.84 -4.99 -32.81
CA ARG A 167 -8.26 -5.43 -34.15
C ARG A 167 -9.49 -4.67 -34.68
N GLY A 168 -9.56 -3.37 -34.40
CA GLY A 168 -10.70 -2.52 -34.80
C GLY A 168 -11.92 -2.64 -33.89
N ARG A 169 -11.79 -3.26 -32.72
CA ARG A 169 -12.78 -3.22 -31.62
C ARG A 169 -12.34 -2.20 -30.57
N ASP A 170 -13.01 -2.21 -29.42
CA ASP A 170 -12.64 -1.38 -28.27
C ASP A 170 -11.19 -1.61 -27.84
N SER A 171 -10.56 -0.53 -27.39
CA SER A 171 -9.19 -0.51 -26.89
C SER A 171 -9.03 -1.51 -25.73
N VAL A 172 -8.00 -2.36 -25.80
CA VAL A 172 -7.68 -3.29 -24.71
C VAL A 172 -6.96 -2.55 -23.59
N ILE A 173 -6.22 -1.50 -23.94
CA ILE A 173 -5.46 -0.67 -23.01
C ILE A 173 -6.35 0.35 -22.29
N ASN A 174 -7.49 0.69 -22.88
CA ASN A 174 -8.46 1.66 -22.35
C ASN A 174 -7.82 3.02 -22.00
N LYS A 175 -6.96 3.52 -22.91
CA LYS A 175 -6.33 4.85 -22.83
C LYS A 175 -6.46 5.56 -24.17
N ASN A 176 -6.97 6.79 -24.13
CA ASN A 176 -6.83 7.71 -25.26
C ASN A 176 -5.44 8.35 -25.24
N PHE A 177 -4.53 7.89 -26.09
CA PHE A 177 -3.16 8.43 -26.18
C PHE A 177 -3.09 9.85 -26.76
N ASN A 178 -4.17 10.36 -27.37
CA ASN A 178 -4.25 11.76 -27.83
C ASN A 178 -4.68 12.72 -26.72
N ASP A 179 -5.20 12.21 -25.60
CA ASP A 179 -5.56 13.05 -24.46
C ASP A 179 -4.31 13.35 -23.63
N ALA A 180 -3.86 14.60 -23.70
CA ALA A 180 -2.74 15.13 -22.93
C ALA A 180 -3.10 15.43 -21.47
N SER A 181 -4.35 15.23 -21.06
CA SER A 181 -4.72 15.46 -19.66
C SER A 181 -4.20 14.36 -18.74
N VAL A 182 -3.88 14.78 -17.52
CA VAL A 182 -3.61 13.90 -16.38
C VAL A 182 -4.78 14.04 -15.40
N SER A 183 -5.33 12.90 -14.99
CA SER A 183 -6.42 12.86 -14.00
C SER A 183 -5.87 12.75 -12.58
N PHE A 184 -6.52 13.47 -11.67
CA PHE A 184 -6.34 13.40 -10.24
C PHE A 184 -7.61 12.87 -9.57
N THR A 185 -7.43 12.35 -8.36
CA THR A 185 -8.50 11.95 -7.45
C THR A 185 -8.38 12.67 -6.13
N ASP A 186 -9.48 13.01 -5.47
CA ASP A 186 -9.45 13.47 -4.08
C ASP A 186 -9.60 12.34 -3.04
N SER A 187 -9.71 11.09 -3.48
CA SER A 187 -9.62 9.92 -2.60
C SER A 187 -8.19 9.45 -2.45
N PHE A 188 -7.65 9.45 -1.23
CA PHE A 188 -6.30 8.92 -1.00
C PHE A 188 -6.21 7.41 -1.22
N VAL A 189 -7.29 6.66 -0.99
CA VAL A 189 -7.37 5.22 -1.33
C VAL A 189 -7.15 5.01 -2.83
N MET A 190 -7.82 5.81 -3.67
CA MET A 190 -7.65 5.76 -5.12
C MET A 190 -6.28 6.28 -5.54
N GLY A 191 -5.76 7.31 -4.89
CA GLY A 191 -4.38 7.78 -5.09
C GLY A 191 -3.34 6.69 -4.83
N CYS A 192 -3.53 5.88 -3.78
CA CYS A 192 -2.70 4.71 -3.52
C CYS A 192 -2.83 3.68 -4.64
N PHE A 193 -4.06 3.31 -5.02
CA PHE A 193 -4.31 2.38 -6.11
C PHE A 193 -3.59 2.80 -7.39
N TYR A 194 -3.79 4.06 -7.82
CA TYR A 194 -3.18 4.59 -9.02
C TYR A 194 -1.66 4.65 -8.94
N ALA A 195 -1.06 4.82 -7.75
CA ALA A 195 0.39 4.78 -7.60
C ALA A 195 0.95 3.36 -7.76
N TYR A 196 0.29 2.33 -7.23
CA TYR A 196 0.68 0.94 -7.46
C TYR A 196 0.40 0.48 -8.89
N ALA A 197 -0.65 1.01 -9.52
CA ALA A 197 -1.03 0.75 -10.90
C ALA A 197 -0.26 1.63 -11.92
N ALA A 198 0.58 2.56 -11.47
CA ALA A 198 1.17 3.54 -12.37
C ALA A 198 2.19 2.91 -13.35
N PRO A 199 2.10 3.27 -14.65
CA PRO A 199 1.04 4.02 -15.31
C PRO A 199 -0.16 3.14 -15.66
N MET A 200 -1.37 3.70 -15.55
CA MET A 200 -2.63 2.95 -15.66
C MET A 200 -2.79 2.14 -16.95
N TYR A 201 -2.39 2.69 -18.11
CA TYR A 201 -2.48 1.97 -19.38
C TYR A 201 -1.68 0.65 -19.35
N PHE A 202 -0.53 0.66 -18.68
CA PHE A 202 0.33 -0.50 -18.60
C PHE A 202 -0.18 -1.52 -17.58
N TYR A 203 -0.79 -1.03 -16.50
CA TYR A 203 -1.54 -1.88 -15.57
C TYR A 203 -2.73 -2.57 -16.25
N ARG A 204 -3.56 -1.88 -17.03
CA ARG A 204 -4.65 -2.51 -17.79
C ARG A 204 -4.15 -3.61 -18.72
N LEU A 205 -3.00 -3.40 -19.36
CA LEU A 205 -2.44 -4.39 -20.27
C LEU A 205 -1.90 -5.65 -19.55
N LEU A 206 -1.20 -5.48 -18.41
CA LEU A 206 -0.45 -6.55 -17.75
C LEU A 206 -1.10 -7.11 -16.48
N GLY A 207 -1.99 -6.35 -15.85
CA GLY A 207 -2.55 -6.60 -14.51
C GLY A 207 -4.07 -6.54 -14.41
N ASP A 208 -4.78 -5.94 -15.37
CA ASP A 208 -6.25 -5.95 -15.42
C ASP A 208 -6.77 -5.93 -16.87
N SER A 209 -6.44 -6.97 -17.64
CA SER A 209 -6.82 -7.02 -19.05
C SER A 209 -8.29 -7.39 -19.29
N LYS A 210 -9.09 -7.55 -18.21
CA LYS A 210 -10.52 -7.90 -18.22
C LYS A 210 -10.91 -9.13 -19.06
N ILE A 211 -9.94 -9.94 -19.47
CA ILE A 211 -10.19 -11.19 -20.18
C ILE A 211 -10.25 -12.32 -19.17
N ASP A 212 -11.39 -13.00 -19.14
CA ASP A 212 -11.56 -14.20 -18.33
C ASP A 212 -10.60 -15.30 -18.81
N TYR A 213 -9.56 -15.56 -18.00
CA TYR A 213 -8.56 -16.58 -18.28
C TYR A 213 -8.21 -17.35 -17.01
N LYS A 214 -8.21 -18.68 -17.14
CA LYS A 214 -7.84 -19.62 -16.08
C LYS A 214 -6.37 -19.40 -15.67
N ASN A 215 -6.13 -19.08 -14.39
CA ASN A 215 -4.81 -18.77 -13.80
C ASN A 215 -4.27 -17.35 -14.05
N TYR A 216 -5.14 -16.35 -14.18
CA TYR A 216 -4.72 -14.94 -14.18
C TYR A 216 -4.09 -14.55 -12.83
N SER A 217 -2.96 -13.85 -12.85
CA SER A 217 -2.30 -13.38 -11.62
C SER A 217 -2.69 -11.93 -11.34
N GLU A 218 -3.80 -11.74 -10.64
CA GLU A 218 -4.44 -10.43 -10.37
C GLU A 218 -3.49 -9.44 -9.65
N LEU A 219 -2.66 -9.94 -8.74
CA LEU A 219 -1.73 -9.11 -7.95
C LEU A 219 -0.34 -8.98 -8.58
N ALA A 220 -0.08 -9.57 -9.76
CA ALA A 220 1.27 -9.60 -10.33
C ALA A 220 1.83 -8.19 -10.53
N TYR A 221 1.03 -7.27 -11.06
CA TYR A 221 1.47 -5.91 -11.33
C TYR A 221 1.80 -5.14 -10.05
N PHE A 222 0.91 -5.20 -9.04
CA PHE A 222 1.13 -4.57 -7.74
C PHE A 222 2.33 -5.14 -6.99
N LYS A 223 2.60 -6.44 -7.16
CA LYS A 223 3.75 -7.13 -6.58
C LYS A 223 5.07 -6.87 -7.33
N ASN A 224 5.05 -6.12 -8.42
CA ASN A 224 6.18 -6.02 -9.35
C ASN A 224 6.71 -7.41 -9.75
N ASP A 225 5.80 -8.37 -9.95
CA ASP A 225 6.10 -9.73 -10.42
C ASP A 225 6.16 -9.75 -11.95
N TYR A 226 7.38 -9.65 -12.47
CA TYR A 226 7.65 -9.70 -13.90
C TYR A 226 7.08 -10.96 -14.55
N PHE A 227 7.30 -12.14 -13.96
CA PHE A 227 6.87 -13.40 -14.57
C PHE A 227 5.34 -13.52 -14.56
N GLY A 228 4.69 -13.13 -13.47
CA GLY A 228 3.23 -13.05 -13.41
C GLY A 228 2.66 -12.11 -14.48
N CYS A 229 3.21 -10.91 -14.63
CA CYS A 229 2.74 -9.92 -15.61
C CYS A 229 2.90 -10.40 -17.06
N PHE A 230 4.06 -10.98 -17.40
CA PHE A 230 4.30 -11.47 -18.77
C PHE A 230 3.56 -12.79 -19.05
N SER A 231 3.25 -13.58 -18.02
CA SER A 231 2.30 -14.69 -18.13
C SER A 231 0.90 -14.19 -18.47
N ASN A 232 0.42 -13.14 -17.79
CA ASN A 232 -0.86 -12.49 -18.09
C ASN A 232 -0.90 -11.95 -19.52
N LEU A 233 0.16 -11.26 -19.98
CA LEU A 233 0.27 -10.77 -21.35
C LEU A 233 0.23 -11.90 -22.38
N ASN A 234 0.93 -13.00 -22.13
CA ASN A 234 0.91 -14.17 -23.02
C ASN A 234 -0.47 -14.81 -23.09
N ALA A 235 -1.17 -14.92 -21.96
CA ALA A 235 -2.55 -15.39 -21.90
C ALA A 235 -3.50 -14.49 -22.71
N LEU A 236 -3.37 -13.17 -22.55
CA LEU A 236 -4.10 -12.15 -23.32
C LEU A 236 -3.86 -12.30 -24.84
N MET A 237 -2.60 -12.40 -25.27
CA MET A 237 -2.30 -12.57 -26.70
C MET A 237 -2.80 -13.91 -27.25
N LYS A 238 -2.84 -14.96 -26.42
CA LYS A 238 -3.39 -16.28 -26.79
C LYS A 238 -4.90 -16.22 -26.94
N SER A 239 -5.63 -15.59 -26.02
CA SER A 239 -7.09 -15.45 -26.11
C SER A 239 -7.50 -14.61 -27.32
N LEU A 240 -6.72 -13.58 -27.65
CA LEU A 240 -6.91 -12.75 -28.83
C LEU A 240 -6.40 -13.39 -30.13
N LYS A 241 -5.83 -14.61 -30.08
CA LYS A 241 -5.28 -15.33 -31.24
C LYS A 241 -4.27 -14.50 -32.04
N ILE A 242 -3.39 -13.76 -31.37
CA ILE A 242 -2.37 -12.92 -32.01
C ILE A 242 -1.33 -13.80 -32.72
N GLY A 243 -0.89 -13.40 -33.92
CA GLY A 243 0.13 -14.13 -34.68
C GLY A 243 1.54 -13.96 -34.10
N GLU A 244 2.41 -14.96 -34.29
CA GLU A 244 3.75 -15.01 -33.67
C GLU A 244 4.63 -13.79 -34.01
N GLY A 245 4.57 -13.28 -35.24
CA GLY A 245 5.31 -12.08 -35.64
C GLY A 245 4.94 -10.84 -34.80
N TYR A 246 3.65 -10.67 -34.50
CA TYR A 246 3.16 -9.56 -33.67
C TYR A 246 3.46 -9.78 -32.19
N LYS A 247 3.37 -11.02 -31.69
CA LYS A 247 3.66 -11.35 -30.28
C LYS A 247 5.07 -10.91 -29.88
N LYS A 248 6.07 -11.20 -30.73
CA LYS A 248 7.46 -10.82 -30.45
C LYS A 248 7.61 -9.30 -30.30
N ASN A 249 6.93 -8.52 -31.14
CA ASN A 249 6.98 -7.06 -31.07
C ASN A 249 6.27 -6.51 -29.82
N ILE A 250 5.10 -7.06 -29.47
CA ILE A 250 4.35 -6.66 -28.27
C ILE A 250 5.18 -6.97 -27.01
N ILE A 251 5.71 -8.18 -26.88
CA ILE A 251 6.55 -8.58 -25.73
C ILE A 251 7.76 -7.65 -25.60
N ARG A 252 8.45 -7.36 -26.70
CA ARG A 252 9.61 -6.47 -26.70
C ARG A 252 9.24 -5.06 -26.24
N THR A 253 8.13 -4.51 -26.77
CA THR A 253 7.63 -3.18 -26.39
C THR A 253 7.30 -3.12 -24.90
N CYS A 254 6.54 -4.10 -24.39
CA CYS A 254 6.22 -4.19 -22.97
C CYS A 254 7.45 -4.39 -22.09
N TYR A 255 8.46 -5.13 -22.56
CA TYR A 255 9.72 -5.34 -21.84
C TYR A 255 10.55 -4.05 -21.71
N GLU A 256 10.72 -3.31 -22.82
CA GLU A 256 11.40 -2.01 -22.83
C GLU A 256 10.71 -1.04 -21.86
N GLU A 257 9.37 -1.03 -21.87
CA GLU A 257 8.55 -0.20 -20.99
C GLU A 257 8.70 -0.59 -19.52
N TRP A 258 8.57 -1.90 -19.21
CA TRP A 258 8.76 -2.43 -17.86
C TRP A 258 10.13 -2.06 -17.29
N ARG A 259 11.20 -2.26 -18.08
CA ARG A 259 12.58 -1.96 -17.69
C ARG A 259 12.76 -0.49 -17.36
N THR A 260 12.02 0.41 -18.01
CA THR A 260 12.10 1.85 -17.79
C THR A 260 11.32 2.25 -16.53
N LEU A 261 10.07 1.82 -16.44
CA LEU A 261 9.14 2.28 -15.40
C LEU A 261 9.35 1.62 -14.03
N LYS A 262 9.77 0.35 -14.00
CA LYS A 262 9.90 -0.45 -12.77
C LYS A 262 11.34 -0.51 -12.25
N THR A 263 12.13 0.54 -12.51
CA THR A 263 13.51 0.70 -12.02
C THR A 263 13.58 0.87 -10.50
N ASP A 264 12.71 1.71 -9.93
CA ASP A 264 12.56 1.84 -8.48
C ASP A 264 11.62 0.75 -7.96
N VAL A 265 12.19 -0.25 -7.29
CA VAL A 265 11.45 -1.36 -6.69
C VAL A 265 11.11 -1.10 -5.23
N ASN A 266 11.55 0.01 -4.64
CA ASN A 266 11.47 0.27 -3.21
C ASN A 266 10.19 1.01 -2.81
N VAL A 267 9.77 1.95 -3.64
CA VAL A 267 8.63 2.81 -3.34
C VAL A 267 7.71 2.99 -4.54
N VAL A 268 6.44 3.26 -4.26
CA VAL A 268 5.52 3.87 -5.23
C VAL A 268 5.27 5.32 -4.83
N SER A 269 5.05 6.18 -5.82
CA SER A 269 5.02 7.63 -5.64
C SER A 269 3.63 8.20 -5.90
N ILE A 270 3.14 9.00 -4.96
CA ILE A 270 1.89 9.75 -5.07
C ILE A 270 2.23 11.23 -5.07
N MET A 271 1.75 11.95 -6.07
CA MET A 271 1.78 13.40 -6.10
C MET A 271 0.54 13.93 -5.39
N ALA A 272 0.73 14.69 -4.32
CA ALA A 272 -0.31 15.40 -3.59
C ALA A 272 -0.23 16.90 -3.93
N VAL A 273 -1.31 17.47 -4.43
CA VAL A 273 -1.40 18.88 -4.84
C VAL A 273 -2.55 19.53 -4.09
N LYS A 274 -2.37 20.76 -3.61
CA LYS A 274 -3.42 21.46 -2.85
C LYS A 274 -4.72 21.58 -3.65
N ARG A 275 -5.86 21.35 -2.99
CA ARG A 275 -7.21 21.49 -3.61
C ARG A 275 -7.45 22.88 -4.20
N SER A 276 -6.87 23.92 -3.61
CA SER A 276 -6.99 25.31 -4.08
C SER A 276 -6.39 25.54 -5.47
N VAL A 277 -5.41 24.74 -5.90
CA VAL A 277 -4.84 24.81 -7.27
C VAL A 277 -5.89 24.48 -8.33
N PHE A 278 -6.90 23.70 -7.96
CA PHE A 278 -7.98 23.25 -8.85
C PHE A 278 -9.29 23.99 -8.59
N GLY A 279 -9.33 24.93 -7.64
CA GLY A 279 -10.56 25.64 -7.26
C GLY A 279 -11.63 24.75 -6.60
N ILE A 280 -11.24 23.61 -6.01
CA ILE A 280 -12.15 22.63 -5.37
C ILE A 280 -11.93 22.55 -3.85
N ASN A 281 -11.46 23.65 -3.25
CA ASN A 281 -11.22 23.78 -1.82
C ASN A 281 -12.51 24.09 -1.02
N SER A 282 -13.66 23.63 -1.52
CA SER A 282 -14.98 23.69 -0.88
C SER A 282 -15.81 22.46 -1.22
N LEU A 283 -16.85 22.19 -0.42
CA LEU A 283 -17.89 21.20 -0.70
C LEU A 283 -19.24 21.91 -0.75
N ASP A 284 -20.04 21.65 -1.79
CA ASP A 284 -21.35 22.27 -1.95
C ASP A 284 -22.32 21.90 -0.81
N GLU A 285 -22.21 20.68 -0.29
CA GLU A 285 -23.04 20.18 0.81
C GLU A 285 -22.60 20.66 2.21
N TYR A 286 -21.59 21.52 2.31
CA TYR A 286 -20.98 21.86 3.60
C TYR A 286 -21.98 22.48 4.59
N GLU A 287 -22.78 23.45 4.13
CA GLU A 287 -23.80 24.10 4.96
C GLU A 287 -24.84 23.09 5.46
N ASP A 288 -25.24 22.14 4.61
CA ASP A 288 -26.17 21.07 5.00
C ASP A 288 -25.56 20.11 6.03
N ILE A 289 -24.25 19.85 5.98
CA ILE A 289 -23.56 19.03 6.97
C ILE A 289 -23.55 19.75 8.33
N ILE A 290 -23.27 21.05 8.33
CA ILE A 290 -23.21 21.87 9.55
C ILE A 290 -24.59 22.03 10.18
N ASN A 291 -25.61 22.39 9.39
CA ASN A 291 -26.98 22.62 9.87
C ASN A 291 -27.61 21.35 10.47
N ASN A 292 -27.20 20.16 10.00
CA ASN A 292 -27.68 18.88 10.51
C ASN A 292 -26.74 18.23 11.55
N SER A 293 -25.70 18.94 11.99
CA SER A 293 -24.67 18.39 12.89
C SER A 293 -25.22 18.00 14.27
N SER A 294 -26.26 18.69 14.73
CA SER A 294 -26.94 18.46 16.02
C SER A 294 -27.75 17.17 16.06
N SER A 295 -28.35 16.78 14.93
CA SER A 295 -29.25 15.61 14.80
C SER A 295 -28.54 14.38 14.25
N CYS A 296 -27.34 14.54 13.69
CA CYS A 296 -26.56 13.47 13.08
C CYS A 296 -25.44 12.96 14.00
N ASP A 297 -25.09 11.68 13.85
CA ASP A 297 -23.87 11.14 14.46
C ASP A 297 -22.64 11.88 13.89
N LEU A 298 -21.67 12.20 14.76
CA LEU A 298 -20.46 12.91 14.34
C LEU A 298 -19.69 12.12 13.28
N GLY A 299 -19.55 10.80 13.46
CA GLY A 299 -18.85 9.93 12.51
C GLY A 299 -19.51 9.95 11.13
N ARG A 300 -20.85 9.96 11.08
CA ARG A 300 -21.62 10.07 9.83
C ARG A 300 -21.45 11.44 9.16
N SER A 301 -21.43 12.51 9.94
CA SER A 301 -21.20 13.87 9.43
C SER A 301 -19.80 14.02 8.83
N LEU A 302 -18.78 13.48 9.51
CA LEU A 302 -17.42 13.42 8.96
C LEU A 302 -17.35 12.51 7.73
N GLY A 303 -18.11 11.42 7.69
CA GLY A 303 -18.22 10.57 6.52
C GLY A 303 -18.70 11.32 5.27
N ARG A 304 -19.64 12.27 5.41
CA ARG A 304 -20.06 13.13 4.29
C ARG A 304 -18.94 14.03 3.76
N ILE A 305 -18.00 14.45 4.61
CA ILE A 305 -16.81 15.22 4.19
C ILE A 305 -15.81 14.31 3.45
N PHE A 306 -15.58 13.10 3.97
CA PHE A 306 -14.54 12.22 3.43
C PHE A 306 -14.96 11.39 2.22
N ASN A 307 -16.26 11.14 2.04
CA ASN A 307 -16.78 10.21 1.03
C ASN A 307 -17.18 10.88 -0.29
N THR A 308 -17.01 12.21 -0.43
CA THR A 308 -17.15 12.88 -1.72
C THR A 308 -15.93 12.53 -2.56
N ILE A 309 -16.09 11.65 -3.56
CA ILE A 309 -15.00 11.23 -4.43
C ILE A 309 -15.21 11.82 -5.82
N ASN A 310 -14.22 12.58 -6.28
CA ASN A 310 -14.03 12.95 -7.66
C ASN A 310 -12.74 12.27 -8.17
N ASN A 311 -12.91 11.28 -9.05
CA ASN A 311 -11.80 10.49 -9.60
C ASN A 311 -11.30 10.98 -10.98
N ASP A 312 -11.86 12.06 -11.53
CA ASP A 312 -11.50 12.54 -12.86
C ASP A 312 -11.28 14.06 -12.91
N ILE A 313 -10.49 14.57 -11.97
CA ILE A 313 -10.06 15.96 -11.96
C ILE A 313 -8.95 16.12 -13.01
N LYS A 314 -9.34 16.51 -14.23
CA LYS A 314 -8.42 16.61 -15.38
C LYS A 314 -7.62 17.90 -15.38
N ILE A 315 -6.31 17.78 -15.54
CA ILE A 315 -5.39 18.90 -15.75
C ILE A 315 -4.66 18.75 -17.07
N ARG A 316 -4.62 19.85 -17.83
CA ARG A 316 -3.86 20.00 -19.08
C ARG A 316 -2.73 21.01 -18.96
N SER A 317 -2.66 21.75 -17.86
CA SER A 317 -1.65 22.78 -17.63
C SER A 317 -0.57 22.30 -16.67
N LYS A 318 0.59 22.95 -16.72
CA LYS A 318 1.66 22.74 -15.75
C LYS A 318 1.17 23.01 -14.31
N ILE A 319 1.60 22.17 -13.37
CA ILE A 319 1.51 22.42 -11.93
C ILE A 319 2.90 22.77 -11.41
N ASN A 320 3.02 23.87 -10.67
CA ASN A 320 4.31 24.32 -10.13
C ASN A 320 4.82 23.38 -9.03
N ALA A 321 6.16 23.23 -8.97
CA ALA A 321 6.82 22.42 -7.95
C ALA A 321 6.46 22.84 -6.51
N SER A 322 6.25 24.14 -6.27
CA SER A 322 5.88 24.69 -4.97
C SER A 322 4.56 24.12 -4.42
N ASP A 323 3.65 23.77 -5.32
CA ASP A 323 2.30 23.28 -5.00
C ASP A 323 2.24 21.77 -4.84
N ILE A 324 3.33 21.09 -5.17
CA ILE A 324 3.43 19.63 -5.15
C ILE A 324 4.10 19.17 -3.85
N ARG A 325 3.54 18.12 -3.26
CA ARG A 325 4.19 17.28 -2.26
C ARG A 325 4.21 15.85 -2.78
N VAL A 326 5.35 15.18 -2.70
CA VAL A 326 5.45 13.76 -3.05
C VAL A 326 5.34 12.94 -1.77
N ILE A 327 4.45 11.95 -1.79
CA ILE A 327 4.29 10.93 -0.75
C ILE A 327 4.82 9.63 -1.34
N ASN A 328 5.85 9.06 -0.72
CA ASN A 328 6.32 7.73 -1.08
C ASN A 328 5.83 6.73 -0.05
N ILE A 329 5.32 5.61 -0.53
CA ILE A 329 4.93 4.47 0.29
C ILE A 329 5.69 3.23 -0.19
N SER A 330 5.97 2.33 0.75
CA SER A 330 6.76 1.13 0.49
C SER A 330 6.11 0.27 -0.60
N ASN A 331 6.89 -0.13 -1.59
CA ASN A 331 6.43 -1.05 -2.62
C ASN A 331 6.14 -2.43 -2.02
N TYR A 332 5.14 -3.12 -2.57
CA TYR A 332 4.73 -4.47 -2.16
C TYR A 332 5.90 -5.47 -2.19
N LYS A 333 6.78 -5.36 -3.19
CA LYS A 333 7.97 -6.22 -3.32
C LYS A 333 8.95 -6.02 -2.17
N THR A 334 9.19 -4.77 -1.79
CA THR A 334 10.08 -4.44 -0.67
C THR A 334 9.52 -4.92 0.65
N ILE A 335 8.23 -4.75 0.86
CA ILE A 335 7.56 -5.24 2.07
C ILE A 335 7.69 -6.78 2.17
N MET A 336 7.44 -7.52 1.08
CA MET A 336 7.59 -8.97 1.07
C MET A 336 9.04 -9.43 1.26
N ASN A 337 10.02 -8.71 0.70
CA ASN A 337 11.43 -9.06 0.83
C ASN A 337 11.94 -8.82 2.26
N ASN A 338 11.50 -7.76 2.93
CA ASN A 338 11.86 -7.49 4.33
C ASN A 338 11.39 -8.63 5.23
N LYS A 339 10.15 -9.10 5.05
CA LYS A 339 9.63 -10.26 5.76
C LYS A 339 10.45 -11.53 5.52
N LYS A 340 10.82 -11.82 4.27
CA LYS A 340 11.65 -13.00 3.94
C LYS A 340 12.98 -12.97 4.70
N LYS A 341 13.65 -11.81 4.70
CA LYS A 341 14.90 -11.61 5.46
C LYS A 341 14.71 -11.82 6.96
N GLN A 342 13.66 -11.24 7.55
CA GLN A 342 13.37 -11.42 8.98
C GLN A 342 13.10 -12.90 9.33
N LEU A 343 12.36 -13.63 8.50
CA LEU A 343 12.09 -15.05 8.72
C LEU A 343 13.36 -15.91 8.58
N GLU A 344 14.23 -15.58 7.62
CA GLU A 344 15.53 -16.21 7.46
C GLU A 344 16.43 -15.94 8.68
N GLU A 345 16.45 -14.71 9.20
CA GLU A 345 17.18 -14.36 10.43
C GLU A 345 16.67 -15.14 11.65
N ILE A 346 15.35 -15.26 11.82
CA ILE A 346 14.75 -16.05 12.91
C ILE A 346 15.13 -17.53 12.76
N LYS A 347 15.03 -18.08 11.55
CA LYS A 347 15.39 -19.47 11.26
C LYS A 347 16.88 -19.73 11.54
N ASN A 348 17.76 -18.81 11.15
CA ASN A 348 19.19 -18.89 11.40
C ASN A 348 19.52 -18.77 12.90
N ARG A 349 18.83 -17.90 13.65
CA ARG A 349 18.98 -17.83 15.12
C ARG A 349 18.52 -19.12 15.80
N GLN A 350 17.41 -19.70 15.35
CA GLN A 350 16.92 -20.97 15.88
C GLN A 350 17.83 -22.15 15.52
N SER A 351 18.38 -22.19 14.31
CA SER A 351 19.35 -23.22 13.92
C SER A 351 20.63 -23.11 14.74
N ASN A 352 21.15 -21.90 14.94
CA ASN A 352 22.35 -21.67 15.74
C ASN A 352 22.13 -22.03 17.22
N TYR A 353 20.97 -21.65 17.78
CA TYR A 353 20.61 -22.05 19.15
C TYR A 353 20.52 -23.58 19.30
N ASN A 354 19.92 -24.26 18.32
CA ASN A 354 19.80 -25.71 18.35
C ASN A 354 21.16 -26.41 18.14
N SER A 355 22.02 -25.89 17.26
CA SER A 355 23.38 -26.43 17.09
C SER A 355 24.20 -26.27 18.36
N ASP A 356 24.15 -25.11 19.00
CA ASP A 356 24.89 -24.84 20.24
C ASP A 356 24.42 -25.73 21.39
N LYS A 357 23.10 -25.97 21.49
CA LYS A 357 22.53 -26.90 22.47
C LYS A 357 22.96 -28.35 22.21
N ILE A 358 23.01 -28.78 20.95
CA ILE A 358 23.47 -30.12 20.56
C ILE A 358 24.96 -30.26 20.86
N VAL A 359 25.80 -29.31 20.45
CA VAL A 359 27.25 -29.32 20.71
C VAL A 359 27.54 -29.34 22.21
N ASN A 360 26.83 -28.56 23.02
CA ASN A 360 26.98 -28.58 24.48
C ASN A 360 26.51 -29.90 25.11
N ALA A 361 25.46 -30.54 24.59
CA ALA A 361 25.01 -31.85 25.06
C ALA A 361 26.02 -32.97 24.72
N TYR A 362 26.59 -32.96 23.52
CA TYR A 362 27.65 -33.90 23.15
C TYR A 362 28.93 -33.65 23.94
N GLY A 363 29.35 -32.39 24.12
CA GLY A 363 30.53 -32.04 24.92
C GLY A 363 30.41 -32.48 26.37
N SER A 364 29.25 -32.26 27.01
CA SER A 364 28.99 -32.70 28.38
C SER A 364 28.94 -34.22 28.53
N ALA A 365 28.33 -34.94 27.59
CA ALA A 365 28.32 -36.40 27.56
C ALA A 365 29.73 -36.98 27.39
N SER A 366 30.56 -36.39 26.51
CA SER A 366 31.96 -36.79 26.32
C SER A 366 32.80 -36.58 27.58
N ILE A 367 32.63 -35.45 28.28
CA ILE A 367 33.33 -35.17 29.56
C ILE A 367 32.94 -36.20 30.63
N LEU A 368 31.64 -36.50 30.75
CA LEU A 368 31.12 -37.51 31.69
C LEU A 368 31.68 -38.91 31.40
N MET A 369 31.73 -39.32 30.14
CA MET A 369 32.34 -40.60 29.75
C MET A 369 33.83 -40.64 30.09
N LEU A 370 34.56 -39.55 29.89
CA LEU A 370 35.98 -39.45 30.20
C LEU A 370 36.22 -39.56 31.72
N ILE A 371 35.46 -38.83 32.53
CA ILE A 371 35.52 -38.93 34.01
C ILE A 371 35.16 -40.34 34.48
N GLY A 372 34.10 -40.94 33.92
CA GLY A 372 33.71 -42.31 34.24
C GLY A 372 34.82 -43.32 33.91
N SER A 373 35.46 -43.19 32.75
CA SER A 373 36.58 -44.05 32.36
C SER A 373 37.77 -43.93 33.31
N ILE A 374 38.12 -42.70 33.72
CA ILE A 374 39.20 -42.44 34.68
C ILE A 374 38.89 -43.11 36.02
N LEU A 375 37.68 -42.95 36.56
CA LEU A 375 37.26 -43.54 37.83
C LEU A 375 37.31 -45.07 37.79
N ILE A 376 36.90 -45.69 36.68
CA ILE A 376 36.98 -47.14 36.49
C ILE A 376 38.46 -47.59 36.50
N THR A 377 39.33 -46.94 35.73
CA THR A 377 40.76 -47.28 35.74
C THR A 377 41.40 -47.08 37.11
N LEU A 378 41.02 -46.03 37.84
CA LEU A 378 41.53 -45.76 39.18
C LEU A 378 41.08 -46.87 40.15
N GLY A 379 39.82 -47.30 40.08
CA GLY A 379 39.30 -48.41 40.87
C GLY A 379 40.02 -49.73 40.58
N VAL A 380 40.31 -50.03 39.31
CA VAL A 380 41.10 -51.22 38.93
C VAL A 380 42.52 -51.15 39.51
N ILE A 381 43.20 -50.01 39.39
CA ILE A 381 44.56 -49.82 39.93
C ILE A 381 44.57 -50.00 41.46
N ILE A 382 43.61 -49.39 42.17
CA ILE A 382 43.48 -49.55 43.63
C ILE A 382 43.26 -51.02 44.00
N THR A 383 42.39 -51.72 43.27
CA THR A 383 42.11 -53.15 43.50
C THR A 383 43.37 -54.01 43.32
N ILE A 384 44.14 -53.77 42.26
CA ILE A 384 45.43 -54.45 42.02
C ILE A 384 46.42 -54.18 43.15
N ILE A 385 46.54 -52.93 43.62
CA ILE A 385 47.42 -52.56 44.73
C ILE A 385 46.99 -53.26 46.04
N MET A 386 45.68 -53.34 46.30
CA MET A 386 45.16 -54.03 47.48
C MET A 386 45.43 -55.53 47.45
N ILE A 387 45.25 -56.18 46.29
CA ILE A 387 45.52 -57.62 46.11
C ILE A 387 47.02 -57.92 46.24
N ASN A 388 47.91 -57.03 45.78
CA ASN A 388 49.36 -57.23 45.91
C ASN A 388 49.91 -56.90 47.32
N ARG A 389 49.08 -56.35 48.23
CA ARG A 389 49.48 -55.98 49.60
C ARG A 389 48.84 -56.85 50.69
N GLY A 390 47.89 -57.73 50.33
CA GLY A 390 47.38 -58.80 51.19
C GLY A 390 48.01 -60.13 50.80
#